data_AF-K2N061-F1
#
_entry.id   AF-K2N061-F1
#
_cell.length_a   1.000
_cell.length_b   1.000
_cell.length_c   1.000
_cell.angle_alpha   90.00
_cell.angle_beta   90.00
_cell.angle_gamma   90.00
#
_symmetry.space_group_name_H-M   'P 1'
#
loop_
_entity.id
_entity.type
_entity.pdbx_description
1 polymer ?
#
loop_
_entity_poly.entity_id
_entity_poly.type
_entity_poly.pdbx_seq_one_letter_code
_entity_poly.pdbx_strand_id
1 'polypeptide(L)'
;MQRIYDVGPISAENENVAASTLLYAADKTSSLKELREVKGKLYCSYEVAAEGGRYNVAFVDLTEKLEEMRKVLAAWKEKDAYIVKEYSCGNEMDTWPLRCDDSDLTKGLVGFLSNTSTGNTWSDEYLCVNATVKNGEPVAEGGLTFKGPGAGAEWPVGKKGQNVPYHFANERFTLVATVSIHEVPKENSSPIPLMGVKLSETDSKLVFGLSYTHDKKWRVAFNGSFRVPSRRVFEWKPNTKYHLALRMGSDGGLMVYVDGETIYDSEFDYRREGDEDKNELFDEKLRRLMRSHSISHMYIGGDSERASDNIHVTVSNVLLYSRSFSNAKLTALMKNNAFGTPEAKLPATKVAAQPTIVSQPSDKPANEPAPRHEVQQE
;
A
#
# COMPACT_ATOMS: atom_id res chain seq x y z
N MET A 1 3.42 1.18 -13.59
CA MET A 1 2.02 0.88 -13.25
C MET A 1 1.52 1.97 -12.31
N GLN A 2 0.29 2.46 -12.45
CA GLN A 2 -0.24 3.52 -11.57
C GLN A 2 -1.33 2.97 -10.67
N ARG A 3 -2.52 2.64 -11.18
CA ARG A 3 -3.62 2.10 -10.34
C ARG A 3 -4.25 0.90 -11.01
N ILE A 4 -4.77 -0.03 -10.21
CA ILE A 4 -5.58 -1.17 -10.65
C ILE A 4 -6.91 -1.08 -9.91
N TYR A 5 -7.99 -0.95 -10.65
CA TYR A 5 -9.34 -0.94 -10.11
C TYR A 5 -10.08 -2.19 -10.58
N ASP A 6 -10.71 -2.87 -9.63
CA ASP A 6 -11.59 -4.00 -9.92
C ASP A 6 -13.00 -3.48 -10.19
N VAL A 7 -13.44 -3.62 -11.44
CA VAL A 7 -14.79 -3.23 -11.91
C VAL A 7 -15.86 -4.25 -11.48
N GLY A 8 -15.43 -5.34 -10.84
CA GLY A 8 -16.28 -6.43 -10.39
C GLY A 8 -16.64 -7.41 -11.50
N PRO A 9 -17.44 -8.45 -11.17
CA PRO A 9 -17.80 -9.50 -12.10
C PRO A 9 -18.59 -8.95 -13.29
N ILE A 10 -18.33 -9.53 -14.47
CA ILE A 10 -19.06 -9.28 -15.71
C ILE A 10 -20.06 -10.40 -15.98
N SER A 11 -19.68 -11.65 -15.72
CA SER A 11 -20.54 -12.82 -15.89
C SER A 11 -21.61 -12.87 -14.81
N ALA A 12 -22.69 -13.61 -15.08
CA ALA A 12 -23.70 -13.87 -14.08
C ALA A 12 -23.17 -14.82 -13.00
N GLU A 13 -23.82 -14.83 -11.84
CA GLU A 13 -23.46 -15.73 -10.75
C GLU A 13 -23.58 -17.19 -11.19
N ASN A 14 -22.60 -18.01 -10.79
CA ASN A 14 -22.52 -19.45 -11.06
C ASN A 14 -22.30 -19.85 -12.53
N GLU A 15 -21.98 -18.91 -13.43
CA GLU A 15 -21.53 -19.25 -14.77
C GLU A 15 -20.07 -19.75 -14.75
N ASN A 16 -19.81 -20.89 -15.40
CA ASN A 16 -18.45 -21.36 -15.62
C ASN A 16 -17.90 -20.74 -16.90
N VAL A 17 -17.08 -19.70 -16.72
CA VAL A 17 -16.53 -18.87 -17.80
C VAL A 17 -15.05 -19.18 -18.03
N ALA A 18 -14.66 -19.32 -19.29
CA ALA A 18 -13.28 -19.62 -19.68
C ALA A 18 -12.61 -18.44 -20.40
N ALA A 19 -12.96 -18.22 -21.67
CA ALA A 19 -12.42 -17.12 -22.46
C ALA A 19 -13.36 -15.92 -22.50
N SER A 20 -12.80 -14.72 -22.62
CA SER A 20 -13.56 -13.48 -22.83
C SER A 20 -12.82 -12.52 -23.76
N THR A 21 -13.57 -11.60 -24.37
CA THR A 21 -13.05 -10.52 -25.21
C THR A 21 -13.81 -9.24 -24.91
N LEU A 22 -13.08 -8.17 -24.65
CA LEU A 22 -13.62 -6.85 -24.36
C LEU A 22 -13.48 -5.97 -25.61
N LEU A 23 -14.56 -5.30 -26.01
CA LEU A 23 -14.59 -4.38 -27.14
C LEU A 23 -15.07 -3.00 -26.68
N TYR A 24 -14.19 -2.00 -26.80
CA TYR A 24 -14.58 -0.60 -26.67
C TYR A 24 -14.85 -0.03 -28.07
N ALA A 25 -16.12 0.23 -28.37
CA ALA A 25 -16.56 0.82 -29.62
C ALA A 25 -16.75 2.33 -29.42
N ALA A 26 -15.92 3.14 -30.06
CA ALA A 26 -15.99 4.59 -30.02
C ALA A 26 -16.52 5.14 -31.35
N ASP A 27 -17.46 6.08 -31.28
CA ASP A 27 -17.83 6.87 -32.45
C ASP A 27 -16.62 7.70 -32.89
N LYS A 28 -16.26 7.62 -34.18
CA LYS A 28 -15.23 8.47 -34.78
C LYS A 28 -15.71 9.93 -34.75
N THR A 29 -15.38 10.65 -33.69
CA THR A 29 -15.54 12.11 -33.68
C THR A 29 -14.46 12.70 -34.58
N SER A 30 -14.91 13.19 -35.73
CA SER A 30 -14.07 13.91 -36.68
C SER A 30 -13.69 15.27 -36.07
N SER A 31 -12.39 15.59 -36.15
CA SER A 31 -11.73 16.89 -35.94
C SER A 31 -11.04 17.18 -34.59
N LEU A 32 -9.75 17.50 -34.73
CA LEU A 32 -8.66 17.66 -33.76
C LEU A 32 -8.72 18.94 -32.88
N LYS A 33 -9.89 19.52 -32.57
CA LYS A 33 -9.92 20.82 -31.85
C LYS A 33 -10.75 20.92 -30.59
N GLU A 34 -11.57 19.94 -30.25
CA GLU A 34 -12.22 19.89 -28.94
C GLU A 34 -12.18 18.45 -28.43
N LEU A 35 -11.56 18.24 -27.26
CA LEU A 35 -11.65 17.00 -26.47
C LEU A 35 -13.10 16.83 -25.95
N ARG A 36 -14.09 16.79 -26.84
CA ARG A 36 -15.44 16.36 -26.48
C ARG A 36 -15.36 14.90 -26.12
N GLU A 37 -15.94 14.54 -24.98
CA GLU A 37 -16.01 13.17 -24.50
C GLU A 37 -16.42 12.23 -25.63
N VAL A 38 -15.50 11.36 -26.04
CA VAL A 38 -15.82 10.29 -26.98
C VAL A 38 -16.87 9.43 -26.29
N LYS A 39 -18.13 9.55 -26.75
CA LYS A 39 -19.21 8.64 -26.37
C LYS A 39 -18.91 7.30 -27.02
N GLY A 40 -18.23 6.43 -26.27
CA GLY A 40 -18.02 5.05 -26.64
C GLY A 40 -18.90 4.14 -25.80
N LYS A 41 -19.13 2.94 -26.30
CA LYS A 41 -19.80 1.84 -25.61
C LYS A 41 -18.80 0.73 -25.34
N LEU A 42 -18.99 0.04 -24.22
CA LEU A 42 -18.16 -1.10 -23.85
C LEU A 42 -19.00 -2.37 -23.96
N TYR A 43 -18.44 -3.38 -24.61
CA TYR A 43 -19.06 -4.68 -24.78
C TYR A 43 -18.11 -5.76 -24.31
N CYS A 44 -18.65 -6.87 -23.81
CA CYS A 44 -17.89 -8.08 -23.52
C CYS A 44 -18.58 -9.27 -24.15
N SER A 45 -17.81 -10.10 -24.85
CA SER A 45 -18.23 -11.45 -25.22
C SER A 45 -17.46 -12.47 -24.38
N TYR A 46 -18.13 -13.47 -23.83
CA TYR A 46 -17.48 -14.52 -23.05
C TYR A 46 -18.10 -15.90 -23.27
N GLU A 47 -17.28 -16.94 -23.12
CA GLU A 47 -17.69 -18.34 -23.24
C GLU A 47 -18.33 -18.83 -21.94
N VAL A 48 -19.46 -19.51 -22.05
CA VAL A 48 -20.16 -20.14 -20.92
C VAL A 48 -20.28 -21.63 -21.20
N ALA A 49 -19.81 -22.46 -20.27
CA ALA A 49 -19.91 -23.91 -20.39
C ALA A 49 -21.37 -24.38 -20.49
N ALA A 50 -21.61 -25.32 -21.39
CA ALA A 50 -22.90 -25.96 -21.64
C ALA A 50 -22.77 -27.49 -21.59
N GLU A 51 -23.91 -28.19 -21.57
CA GLU A 51 -23.93 -29.66 -21.48
C GLU A 51 -23.20 -30.34 -22.63
N GLY A 52 -22.49 -31.42 -22.29
CA GLY A 52 -21.76 -32.25 -23.24
C GLY A 52 -20.44 -31.63 -23.71
N GLY A 53 -19.79 -30.79 -22.89
CA GLY A 53 -18.51 -30.16 -23.23
C GLY A 53 -18.59 -29.08 -24.31
N ARG A 54 -19.80 -28.56 -24.55
CA ARG A 54 -20.05 -27.45 -25.49
C ARG A 54 -19.92 -26.11 -24.76
N TYR A 55 -19.76 -25.04 -25.54
CA TYR A 55 -19.71 -23.68 -25.02
C TYR A 55 -20.69 -22.80 -25.79
N ASN A 56 -21.42 -21.95 -25.08
CA ASN A 56 -22.18 -20.85 -25.64
C ASN A 56 -21.35 -19.57 -25.54
N VAL A 57 -21.61 -18.59 -26.42
CA VAL A 57 -20.99 -17.27 -26.31
C VAL A 57 -22.06 -16.27 -25.88
N ALA A 58 -21.89 -15.70 -24.69
CA ALA A 58 -22.67 -14.57 -24.21
C ALA A 58 -22.10 -13.27 -24.78
N PHE A 59 -22.98 -12.30 -25.04
CA PHE A 59 -22.60 -10.94 -25.43
C PHE A 59 -23.33 -9.94 -24.53
N VAL A 60 -22.57 -9.11 -23.83
CA VAL A 60 -23.08 -8.20 -22.80
C VAL A 60 -22.68 -6.77 -23.10
N ASP A 61 -23.65 -5.86 -22.99
CA ASP A 61 -23.44 -4.42 -23.00
C ASP A 61 -23.00 -3.95 -21.60
N LEU A 62 -21.80 -3.41 -21.51
CA LEU A 62 -21.17 -2.92 -20.28
C LEU A 62 -21.16 -1.38 -20.22
N THR A 63 -22.08 -0.71 -20.91
CA THR A 63 -22.16 0.76 -20.93
C THR A 63 -22.34 1.33 -19.51
N GLU A 64 -23.12 0.69 -18.64
CA GLU A 64 -23.28 1.13 -17.25
C GLU A 64 -21.95 1.03 -16.46
N LYS A 65 -21.26 -0.10 -16.56
CA LYS A 65 -19.92 -0.28 -15.96
C LYS A 65 -18.89 0.70 -16.52
N LEU A 66 -18.97 1.04 -17.82
CA LEU A 66 -18.11 2.06 -18.42
C LEU A 66 -18.33 3.43 -17.78
N GLU A 67 -19.58 3.81 -17.49
CA GLU A 67 -19.88 5.06 -16.78
C GLU A 67 -19.35 5.05 -15.33
N GLU A 68 -19.40 3.91 -14.64
CA GLU A 68 -18.75 3.75 -13.34
C GLU A 68 -17.23 3.91 -13.43
N MET A 69 -16.59 3.28 -14.43
CA MET A 69 -15.15 3.42 -14.69
C MET A 69 -14.78 4.88 -14.99
N ARG A 70 -15.62 5.63 -15.73
CA ARG A 70 -15.40 7.07 -15.97
C ARG A 70 -15.42 7.86 -14.67
N LYS A 71 -16.31 7.56 -13.73
CA LYS A 71 -16.33 8.19 -12.39
C LYS A 71 -15.05 7.90 -11.62
N VAL A 72 -14.55 6.66 -11.66
CA VAL A 72 -13.28 6.28 -11.03
C VAL A 72 -12.11 7.05 -11.65
N LEU A 73 -12.05 7.13 -12.99
CA LEU A 73 -11.01 7.90 -13.70
C LEU A 73 -11.08 9.40 -13.39
N ALA A 74 -12.29 9.95 -13.21
CA ALA A 74 -12.47 11.34 -12.78
C ALA A 74 -11.94 11.55 -11.36
N ALA A 75 -12.26 10.64 -10.43
CA ALA A 75 -11.72 10.68 -9.07
C ALA A 75 -10.19 10.60 -9.08
N TRP A 76 -9.58 9.75 -9.92
CA TRP A 76 -8.12 9.69 -10.06
C TRP A 76 -7.51 11.01 -10.49
N LYS A 77 -8.11 11.68 -11.49
CA LYS A 77 -7.64 12.99 -11.96
C LYS A 77 -7.78 14.07 -10.89
N GLU A 78 -8.88 14.05 -10.14
CA GLU A 78 -9.11 14.98 -9.04
C GLU A 78 -8.08 14.80 -7.93
N LYS A 79 -7.81 13.56 -7.51
CA LYS A 79 -6.81 13.28 -6.48
C LYS A 79 -5.39 13.55 -6.97
N ASP A 80 -5.08 13.28 -8.23
CA ASP A 80 -3.79 13.69 -8.83
C ASP A 80 -3.60 15.20 -8.79
N ALA A 81 -4.63 15.98 -9.16
CA ALA A 81 -4.57 17.43 -9.08
C ALA A 81 -4.42 17.94 -7.64
N TYR A 82 -5.07 17.28 -6.68
CA TYR A 82 -4.91 17.57 -5.25
C TYR A 82 -3.47 17.31 -4.79
N ILE A 83 -2.89 16.14 -5.14
CA ILE A 83 -1.51 15.82 -4.76
C ILE A 83 -0.52 16.80 -5.39
N VAL A 84 -0.71 17.18 -6.65
CA VAL A 84 0.11 18.24 -7.24
C VAL A 84 -0.06 19.52 -6.42
N LYS A 85 -1.28 20.02 -6.20
CA LYS A 85 -1.51 21.26 -5.45
C LYS A 85 -0.88 21.27 -4.05
N GLU A 86 -1.05 20.19 -3.28
CA GLU A 86 -0.61 20.11 -1.88
C GLU A 86 0.87 19.71 -1.73
N TYR A 87 1.49 19.06 -2.72
CA TYR A 87 2.90 18.62 -2.63
C TYR A 87 3.81 19.31 -3.65
N SER A 88 3.24 20.18 -4.50
CA SER A 88 3.99 21.00 -5.43
C SER A 88 5.03 21.80 -4.68
N CYS A 89 6.23 21.82 -5.24
CA CYS A 89 7.27 22.70 -4.76
C CYS A 89 6.91 24.09 -5.28
N GLY A 90 6.53 24.98 -4.36
CA GLY A 90 6.11 26.34 -4.71
C GLY A 90 7.15 27.08 -5.57
N ASN A 91 6.80 28.29 -6.02
CA ASN A 91 7.63 29.11 -6.90
C ASN A 91 8.88 29.70 -6.22
N GLU A 92 9.51 29.02 -5.27
CA GLU A 92 10.86 29.39 -4.82
C GLU A 92 11.85 29.07 -5.95
N MET A 93 11.93 30.00 -6.90
CA MET A 93 13.12 30.26 -7.68
C MET A 93 14.30 30.31 -6.69
N ASP A 94 15.30 29.45 -6.87
CA ASP A 94 16.73 29.76 -6.66
C ASP A 94 17.60 28.62 -6.10
N THR A 95 17.13 27.38 -5.99
CA THR A 95 18.03 26.24 -5.71
C THR A 95 18.01 25.15 -6.80
N TRP A 96 18.74 25.41 -7.88
CA TRP A 96 19.25 24.34 -8.74
C TRP A 96 20.18 23.44 -7.89
N PRO A 97 19.91 22.12 -7.73
CA PRO A 97 19.33 21.19 -8.70
C PRO A 97 18.02 20.50 -8.25
N LEU A 98 17.24 21.11 -7.34
CA LEU A 98 16.12 20.48 -6.62
C LEU A 98 14.73 20.76 -7.21
N ARG A 99 14.60 20.98 -8.53
CA ARG A 99 13.27 21.17 -9.15
C ARG A 99 12.40 19.93 -8.94
N CYS A 100 11.37 20.04 -8.11
CA CYS A 100 10.27 19.10 -8.14
C CYS A 100 9.50 19.37 -9.42
N ASP A 101 9.46 18.39 -10.29
CA ASP A 101 8.56 18.41 -11.42
C ASP A 101 7.20 17.92 -10.92
N ASP A 102 6.19 18.79 -10.96
CA ASP A 102 4.83 18.47 -10.55
C ASP A 102 4.30 17.20 -11.24
N SER A 103 4.69 16.96 -12.49
CA SER A 103 4.31 15.76 -13.23
C SER A 103 4.96 14.48 -12.68
N ASP A 104 6.03 14.61 -11.90
CA ASP A 104 6.73 13.49 -11.26
C ASP A 104 6.13 13.12 -9.89
N LEU A 105 5.28 13.99 -9.31
CA LEU A 105 4.59 13.77 -8.02
C LEU A 105 3.49 12.72 -8.12
N THR A 106 2.74 12.66 -9.22
CA THR A 106 1.67 11.66 -9.40
C THR A 106 2.19 10.42 -10.14
N LYS A 107 3.41 10.50 -10.68
CA LYS A 107 4.03 9.40 -11.42
C LYS A 107 4.30 8.21 -10.52
N GLY A 108 3.52 7.14 -10.74
CA GLY A 108 3.64 5.90 -9.99
C GLY A 108 3.00 5.97 -8.60
N LEU A 109 2.22 7.01 -8.29
CA LEU A 109 1.39 7.06 -7.10
C LEU A 109 0.20 6.11 -7.27
N VAL A 110 0.09 5.10 -6.42
CA VAL A 110 -0.85 3.99 -6.60
C VAL A 110 -1.98 3.92 -5.58
N GLY A 111 -1.83 4.65 -4.47
CA GLY A 111 -2.76 4.61 -3.36
C GLY A 111 -2.55 5.82 -2.45
N PHE A 112 -3.63 6.28 -1.86
CA PHE A 112 -3.62 7.43 -0.96
C PHE A 112 -4.66 7.24 0.16
N LEU A 113 -4.20 7.11 1.40
CA LEU A 113 -5.06 7.08 2.58
C LEU A 113 -5.06 8.46 3.25
N SER A 114 -6.21 9.12 3.29
CA SER A 114 -6.34 10.48 3.80
C SER A 114 -7.52 10.59 4.77
N ASN A 115 -8.58 11.30 4.42
CA ASN A 115 -9.62 11.70 5.37
C ASN A 115 -10.81 10.74 5.40
N THR A 116 -10.89 9.83 4.44
CA THR A 116 -12.06 8.96 4.28
C THR A 116 -11.88 7.66 5.06
N SER A 117 -12.61 7.49 6.16
CA SER A 117 -12.65 6.24 6.92
C SER A 117 -14.07 5.93 7.40
N THR A 118 -14.45 4.66 7.44
CA THR A 118 -15.75 4.20 7.94
C THR A 118 -15.60 2.87 8.68
N GLY A 119 -15.98 2.83 9.96
CA GLY A 119 -15.79 1.64 10.80
C GLY A 119 -14.33 1.17 10.80
N ASN A 120 -14.11 -0.09 10.43
CA ASN A 120 -12.78 -0.71 10.38
C ASN A 120 -12.09 -0.53 9.01
N THR A 121 -12.45 0.49 8.24
CA THR A 121 -11.91 0.72 6.89
C THR A 121 -11.36 2.12 6.75
N TRP A 122 -10.09 2.23 6.35
CA TRP A 122 -9.50 3.48 5.85
C TRP A 122 -9.51 3.41 4.33
N SER A 123 -10.32 4.26 3.70
CA SER A 123 -10.56 4.23 2.28
C SER A 123 -9.37 4.77 1.51
N ASP A 124 -9.00 4.06 0.44
CA ASP A 124 -8.09 4.61 -0.57
C ASP A 124 -8.84 5.62 -1.42
N GLU A 125 -8.32 6.84 -1.47
CA GLU A 125 -8.87 7.97 -2.19
C GLU A 125 -8.85 7.73 -3.72
N TYR A 126 -8.02 6.79 -4.19
CA TYR A 126 -8.06 6.28 -5.58
C TYR A 126 -9.03 5.10 -5.78
N LEU A 127 -9.77 4.69 -4.75
CA LEU A 127 -10.80 3.64 -4.80
C LEU A 127 -10.28 2.23 -5.14
N CYS A 128 -8.96 2.00 -5.07
CA CYS A 128 -8.35 0.73 -5.49
C CYS A 128 -8.27 -0.27 -4.32
N VAL A 129 -7.55 0.10 -3.26
CA VAL A 129 -7.28 -0.84 -2.15
C VAL A 129 -7.42 -0.13 -0.82
N ASN A 130 -8.49 -0.40 -0.07
CA ASN A 130 -8.64 0.12 1.29
C ASN A 130 -7.68 -0.59 2.27
N ALA A 131 -7.37 0.09 3.37
CA ALA A 131 -6.69 -0.49 4.52
C ALA A 131 -7.69 -0.91 5.61
N THR A 132 -7.38 -2.00 6.31
CA THR A 132 -8.16 -2.48 7.45
C THR A 132 -7.65 -1.82 8.73
N VAL A 133 -8.54 -1.19 9.48
CA VAL A 133 -8.23 -0.44 10.70
C VAL A 133 -8.60 -1.24 11.93
N LYS A 134 -7.75 -1.21 12.95
CA LYS A 134 -8.04 -1.66 14.31
C LYS A 134 -7.77 -0.52 15.29
N ASN A 135 -8.74 -0.20 16.14
CA ASN A 135 -8.64 0.84 17.17
C ASN A 135 -8.12 2.20 16.65
N GLY A 136 -8.68 2.66 15.52
CA GLY A 136 -8.35 3.94 14.89
C GLY A 136 -9.57 4.86 14.84
N GLU A 137 -9.41 6.10 15.31
CA GLU A 137 -10.46 7.11 15.34
C GLU A 137 -10.16 8.24 14.36
N PRO A 138 -11.13 8.71 13.55
CA PRO A 138 -10.93 9.81 12.63
C PRO A 138 -10.68 11.13 13.36
N VAL A 139 -9.76 11.93 12.82
CA VAL A 139 -9.47 13.27 13.34
C VAL A 139 -9.93 14.36 12.39
N ALA A 140 -10.26 15.54 12.94
CA ALA A 140 -10.78 16.66 12.17
C ALA A 140 -9.81 17.17 11.09
N GLU A 141 -8.51 17.09 11.34
CA GLU A 141 -7.45 17.50 10.40
C GLU A 141 -7.13 16.45 9.33
N GLY A 142 -7.78 15.29 9.37
CA GLY A 142 -7.54 14.19 8.44
C GLY A 142 -6.64 13.07 8.97
N GLY A 143 -6.88 11.84 8.50
CA GLY A 143 -6.21 10.63 8.97
C GLY A 143 -6.88 9.99 10.19
N LEU A 144 -6.12 9.16 10.91
CA LEU A 144 -6.58 8.38 12.05
C LEU A 144 -5.64 8.51 13.26
N THR A 145 -6.21 8.63 14.46
CA THR A 145 -5.51 8.43 15.72
C THR A 145 -5.67 6.98 16.16
N PHE A 146 -4.55 6.28 16.30
CA PHE A 146 -4.48 4.91 16.81
C PHE A 146 -4.15 4.93 18.30
N LYS A 147 -4.95 4.24 19.12
CA LYS A 147 -4.75 4.19 20.56
C LYS A 147 -4.92 2.79 21.14
N GLY A 148 -3.95 2.37 21.95
CA GLY A 148 -4.00 1.15 22.76
C GLY A 148 -3.41 -0.10 22.07
N PRO A 149 -3.45 -1.24 22.76
CA PRO A 149 -2.89 -2.50 22.26
C PRO A 149 -3.57 -2.94 20.95
N GLY A 150 -2.78 -3.41 19.99
CA GLY A 150 -3.26 -3.88 18.69
C GLY A 150 -3.83 -2.78 17.78
N ALA A 151 -3.65 -1.50 18.14
CA ALA A 151 -4.07 -0.39 17.29
C ALA A 151 -3.14 -0.26 16.07
N GLY A 152 -3.73 0.05 14.91
CA GLY A 152 -3.01 0.26 13.67
C GLY A 152 -3.89 0.00 12.45
N ALA A 153 -3.33 0.24 11.26
CA ALA A 153 -3.94 -0.10 9.99
C ALA A 153 -3.05 -1.05 9.18
N GLU A 154 -3.69 -2.02 8.54
CA GLU A 154 -3.07 -2.96 7.60
C GLU A 154 -3.49 -2.61 6.18
N TRP A 155 -2.54 -2.18 5.36
CA TRP A 155 -2.77 -1.90 3.94
C TRP A 155 -2.27 -3.10 3.11
N PRO A 156 -3.16 -3.93 2.55
CA PRO A 156 -2.77 -5.23 2.02
C PRO A 156 -1.93 -5.11 0.75
N VAL A 157 -0.89 -5.95 0.69
CA VAL A 157 -0.07 -6.18 -0.51
C VAL A 157 -0.44 -7.55 -1.07
N GLY A 158 0.05 -8.63 -0.45
CA GLY A 158 -0.19 -10.03 -0.82
C GLY A 158 -1.46 -10.67 -0.22
N LYS A 159 -2.05 -10.12 0.84
CA LYS A 159 -3.18 -10.73 1.58
C LYS A 159 -4.52 -10.83 0.80
N LYS A 160 -4.62 -10.33 -0.45
CA LYS A 160 -5.89 -10.27 -1.22
C LYS A 160 -6.22 -11.52 -2.05
N GLY A 161 -5.47 -12.62 -1.92
CA GLY A 161 -5.76 -13.86 -2.66
C GLY A 161 -5.27 -13.79 -4.11
N GLN A 162 -6.12 -14.15 -5.09
CA GLN A 162 -5.71 -14.32 -6.49
C GLN A 162 -5.33 -13.01 -7.19
N ASN A 163 -5.95 -11.88 -6.81
CA ASN A 163 -5.65 -10.55 -7.35
C ASN A 163 -4.86 -9.72 -6.34
N VAL A 164 -3.65 -9.32 -6.72
CA VAL A 164 -2.67 -8.69 -5.82
C VAL A 164 -2.23 -7.32 -6.39
N PRO A 165 -3.06 -6.26 -6.30
CA PRO A 165 -2.79 -4.98 -6.97
C PRO A 165 -1.44 -4.35 -6.62
N TYR A 166 -0.95 -4.59 -5.41
CA TYR A 166 0.29 -3.99 -4.91
C TYR A 166 1.49 -4.95 -4.95
N HIS A 167 1.43 -6.03 -5.72
CA HIS A 167 2.53 -6.99 -5.87
C HIS A 167 3.88 -6.34 -6.25
N PHE A 168 3.86 -5.19 -6.94
CA PHE A 168 5.05 -4.40 -7.26
C PHE A 168 5.91 -4.05 -6.02
N ALA A 169 5.31 -3.97 -4.82
CA ALA A 169 6.01 -3.60 -3.61
C ALA A 169 7.07 -4.64 -3.20
N ASN A 170 6.97 -5.87 -3.73
CA ASN A 170 8.01 -6.89 -3.56
C ASN A 170 9.31 -6.56 -4.29
N GLU A 171 9.27 -5.68 -5.30
CA GLU A 171 10.45 -5.25 -6.05
C GLU A 171 10.95 -3.87 -5.61
N ARG A 172 10.03 -2.91 -5.48
CA ARG A 172 10.34 -1.53 -5.09
C ARG A 172 9.09 -0.77 -4.68
N PHE A 173 9.24 0.15 -3.74
CA PHE A 173 8.19 1.10 -3.38
C PHE A 173 8.76 2.34 -2.68
N THR A 174 7.93 3.38 -2.58
CA THR A 174 8.11 4.46 -1.60
C THR A 174 6.80 4.63 -0.84
N LEU A 175 6.84 4.56 0.49
CA LEU A 175 5.71 4.78 1.38
C LEU A 175 5.96 6.05 2.18
N VAL A 176 5.06 7.02 2.10
CA VAL A 176 5.17 8.33 2.76
C VAL A 176 3.99 8.50 3.71
N ALA A 177 4.20 9.11 4.87
CA ALA A 177 3.12 9.46 5.79
C ALA A 177 3.48 10.67 6.64
N THR A 178 2.47 11.39 7.12
CA THR A 178 2.61 12.37 8.21
C THR A 178 2.21 11.69 9.52
N VAL A 179 3.03 11.81 10.56
CA VAL A 179 2.78 11.17 11.85
C VAL A 179 2.95 12.14 13.01
N SER A 180 2.25 11.89 14.11
CA SER A 180 2.47 12.55 15.39
C SER A 180 2.39 11.54 16.51
N ILE A 181 3.38 11.53 17.41
CA ILE A 181 3.42 10.63 18.56
C ILE A 181 2.91 11.40 19.78
N HIS A 182 1.83 10.95 20.41
CA HIS A 182 1.16 11.70 21.48
C HIS A 182 1.59 11.26 22.88
N GLU A 183 2.04 10.02 23.01
CA GLU A 183 2.42 9.43 24.29
C GLU A 183 3.80 8.80 24.21
N VAL A 184 4.58 8.97 25.27
CA VAL A 184 5.88 8.31 25.40
C VAL A 184 5.63 6.83 25.75
N PRO A 185 6.24 5.87 25.02
CA PRO A 185 6.18 4.46 25.38
C PRO A 185 6.58 4.23 26.83
N LYS A 186 6.11 3.17 27.50
CA LYS A 186 6.55 2.86 28.87
C LYS A 186 8.06 2.60 28.93
N GLU A 187 8.68 2.92 30.05
CA GLU A 187 10.08 2.58 30.31
C GLU A 187 10.30 1.06 30.16
N ASN A 188 11.45 0.67 29.59
CA ASN A 188 11.82 -0.72 29.29
C ASN A 188 10.91 -1.47 28.28
N SER A 189 10.00 -0.78 27.58
CA SER A 189 9.25 -1.38 26.46
C SER A 189 10.13 -1.59 25.23
N SER A 190 9.80 -2.61 24.42
CA SER A 190 10.40 -2.79 23.11
C SER A 190 10.02 -1.63 22.17
N PRO A 191 10.84 -1.31 21.15
CA PRO A 191 10.51 -0.24 20.22
C PRO A 191 9.13 -0.45 19.58
N ILE A 192 8.28 0.58 19.64
CA ILE A 192 6.91 0.52 19.12
C ILE A 192 6.94 0.70 17.60
N PRO A 193 6.35 -0.23 16.81
CA PRO A 193 6.23 -0.08 15.36
C PRO A 193 5.35 1.11 14.99
N LEU A 194 5.79 1.90 14.01
CA LEU A 194 5.04 3.06 13.55
C LEU A 194 4.60 2.92 12.10
N MET A 195 5.51 2.51 11.21
CA MET A 195 5.21 2.31 9.79
C MET A 195 6.20 1.34 9.17
N GLY A 196 5.75 0.46 8.27
CA GLY A 196 6.63 -0.44 7.54
C GLY A 196 5.92 -1.57 6.82
N VAL A 197 6.68 -2.62 6.51
CA VAL A 197 6.21 -3.79 5.76
C VAL A 197 6.44 -5.10 6.51
N LYS A 198 5.54 -6.06 6.27
CA LYS A 198 5.57 -7.40 6.87
C LYS A 198 5.49 -8.47 5.78
N LEU A 199 6.20 -9.58 5.96
CA LEU A 199 6.21 -10.72 5.03
C LEU A 199 5.01 -11.65 5.30
N SER A 200 4.71 -12.52 4.33
CA SER A 200 3.80 -13.66 4.47
C SER A 200 4.43 -14.76 5.33
N GLU A 201 3.61 -15.51 6.07
CA GLU A 201 3.96 -16.84 6.62
C GLU A 201 5.27 -16.92 7.43
N THR A 202 5.44 -16.04 8.43
CA THR A 202 6.56 -16.13 9.38
C THR A 202 6.09 -15.93 10.82
N ASP A 203 6.51 -16.79 11.75
CA ASP A 203 6.12 -16.78 13.19
C ASP A 203 6.58 -15.53 13.96
N SER A 204 7.37 -14.66 13.33
CA SER A 204 7.33 -13.21 13.47
C SER A 204 8.47 -12.63 12.62
N LYS A 205 8.26 -11.42 12.07
CA LYS A 205 9.08 -10.22 12.35
C LYS A 205 8.84 -9.13 11.29
N LEU A 206 8.70 -7.90 11.78
CA LEU A 206 8.76 -6.68 10.98
C LEU A 206 10.00 -6.77 10.07
N VAL A 207 9.77 -6.66 8.78
CA VAL A 207 10.80 -6.94 7.77
C VAL A 207 11.64 -5.70 7.57
N PHE A 208 10.95 -4.57 7.45
CA PHE A 208 11.53 -3.26 7.35
C PHE A 208 10.51 -2.25 7.85
N GLY A 209 10.95 -1.32 8.68
CA GLY A 209 10.13 -0.19 9.05
C GLY A 209 10.75 0.66 10.14
N LEU A 210 10.01 1.69 10.51
CA LEU A 210 10.40 2.65 11.53
C LEU A 210 9.62 2.38 12.82
N SER A 211 10.35 2.43 13.92
CA SER A 211 9.86 2.32 15.29
C SER A 211 10.38 3.47 16.14
N TYR A 212 9.72 3.70 17.27
CA TYR A 212 10.09 4.72 18.24
C TYR A 212 10.14 4.14 19.67
N THR A 213 10.94 4.75 20.54
CA THR A 213 11.25 4.22 21.89
C THR A 213 10.96 5.23 23.00
N HIS A 214 10.84 4.75 24.23
CA HIS A 214 10.69 5.59 25.43
C HIS A 214 11.77 6.67 25.56
N ASP A 215 13.03 6.36 25.21
CA ASP A 215 14.15 7.31 25.25
C ASP A 215 14.17 8.32 24.09
N LYS A 216 13.01 8.51 23.43
CA LYS A 216 12.80 9.46 22.35
C LYS A 216 13.66 9.23 21.12
N LYS A 217 14.04 7.99 20.85
CA LYS A 217 14.87 7.64 19.69
C LYS A 217 14.08 6.90 18.62
N TRP A 218 14.53 7.09 17.38
CA TRP A 218 14.12 6.28 16.25
C TRP A 218 14.91 4.95 16.21
N ARG A 219 14.23 3.88 15.80
CA ARG A 219 14.80 2.55 15.59
C ARG A 219 14.30 2.00 14.26
N VAL A 220 15.22 1.50 13.44
CA VAL A 220 14.84 0.84 12.18
C VAL A 220 14.74 -0.65 12.44
N ALA A 221 13.54 -1.20 12.26
CA ALA A 221 13.33 -2.64 12.32
C ALA A 221 13.83 -3.27 11.02
N PHE A 222 14.63 -4.33 11.12
CA PHE A 222 14.96 -5.18 10.00
C PHE A 222 15.02 -6.64 10.42
N ASN A 223 14.24 -7.51 9.77
CA ASN A 223 14.18 -8.94 10.09
C ASN A 223 14.09 -9.20 11.61
N GLY A 224 13.30 -8.37 12.30
CA GLY A 224 13.07 -8.47 13.75
C GLY A 224 14.16 -8.01 14.69
N SER A 225 15.30 -7.56 14.18
CA SER A 225 16.27 -6.80 14.96
C SER A 225 16.02 -5.31 14.78
N PHE A 226 16.53 -4.51 15.71
CA PHE A 226 16.44 -3.06 15.65
C PHE A 226 17.83 -2.46 15.46
N ARG A 227 17.97 -1.64 14.42
CA ARG A 227 19.19 -0.92 14.10
C ARG A 227 19.08 0.52 14.58
N VAL A 228 20.20 1.05 15.06
CA VAL A 228 20.31 2.48 15.40
C VAL A 228 20.60 3.27 14.11
N PRO A 229 19.82 4.31 13.79
CA PRO A 229 20.11 5.23 12.68
C PRO A 229 21.56 5.72 12.64
N SER A 230 22.12 5.88 11.43
CA SER A 230 23.56 6.05 11.21
C SER A 230 24.03 7.50 11.26
N ARG A 231 23.11 8.47 11.20
CA ARG A 231 23.41 9.91 11.06
C ARG A 231 22.53 10.70 12.02
N ARG A 232 23.16 11.56 12.84
CA ARG A 232 22.58 12.51 13.83
C ARG A 232 21.39 11.93 14.61
N VAL A 233 21.53 11.74 15.93
CA VAL A 233 20.41 11.25 16.76
C VAL A 233 19.28 12.29 16.72
N PHE A 234 18.33 12.12 15.80
CA PHE A 234 17.08 12.87 15.76
C PHE A 234 16.23 12.32 16.90
N GLU A 235 16.17 13.07 18.00
CA GLU A 235 15.21 12.78 19.04
C GLU A 235 13.82 13.18 18.54
N TRP A 236 12.86 12.27 18.69
CA TRP A 236 11.47 12.60 18.43
C TRP A 236 10.86 13.29 19.65
N LYS A 237 9.89 14.17 19.41
CA LYS A 237 9.22 14.97 20.44
C LYS A 237 7.73 14.63 20.43
N PRO A 238 7.10 14.48 21.61
CA PRO A 238 5.66 14.31 21.69
C PRO A 238 4.91 15.46 21.00
N ASN A 239 3.78 15.14 20.39
CA ASN A 239 2.89 16.08 19.69
C ASN A 239 3.57 16.91 18.60
N THR A 240 4.68 16.41 18.04
CA THR A 240 5.34 17.01 16.88
C THR A 240 4.97 16.22 15.63
N LYS A 241 4.60 16.94 14.57
CA LYS A 241 4.36 16.37 13.25
C LYS A 241 5.69 16.05 12.58
N TYR A 242 5.84 14.80 12.14
CA TYR A 242 6.98 14.31 11.38
C TYR A 242 6.51 13.79 10.02
N HIS A 243 7.25 14.11 8.97
CA HIS A 243 7.08 13.49 7.66
C HIS A 243 8.01 12.29 7.60
N LEU A 244 7.44 11.12 7.33
CA LEU A 244 8.18 9.87 7.22
C LEU A 244 8.17 9.38 5.79
N ALA A 245 9.29 8.83 5.34
CA ALA A 245 9.30 8.00 4.13
C ALA A 245 10.15 6.74 4.32
N LEU A 246 9.62 5.63 3.80
CA LEU A 246 10.30 4.36 3.65
C LEU A 246 10.45 4.08 2.17
N ARG A 247 11.67 3.75 1.75
CA ARG A 247 11.98 3.43 0.35
C ARG A 247 12.64 2.06 0.26
N MET A 248 12.18 1.26 -0.69
CA MET A 248 12.84 0.05 -1.17
C MET A 248 13.18 0.22 -2.66
N GLY A 249 14.46 0.12 -3.00
CA GLY A 249 14.94 0.09 -4.39
C GLY A 249 14.96 -1.33 -4.97
N SER A 250 14.97 -1.43 -6.31
CA SER A 250 15.06 -2.72 -7.02
C SER A 250 16.40 -3.43 -6.83
N ASP A 251 17.43 -2.70 -6.41
CA ASP A 251 18.71 -3.23 -5.96
C ASP A 251 18.62 -3.93 -4.60
N GLY A 252 17.55 -3.72 -3.83
CA GLY A 252 17.41 -4.16 -2.45
C GLY A 252 17.81 -3.09 -1.43
N GLY A 253 18.13 -1.88 -1.87
CA GLY A 253 18.47 -0.77 -0.98
C GLY A 253 17.25 -0.30 -0.17
N LEU A 254 17.41 -0.24 1.16
CA LEU A 254 16.41 0.26 2.09
C LEU A 254 16.84 1.59 2.70
N MET A 255 15.94 2.57 2.65
CA MET A 255 16.20 3.90 3.18
C MET A 255 15.02 4.40 4.01
N VAL A 256 15.33 5.12 5.10
CA VAL A 256 14.35 5.77 5.97
C VAL A 256 14.65 7.25 6.05
N TYR A 257 13.61 8.06 5.91
CA TYR A 257 13.67 9.52 5.94
C TYR A 257 12.74 10.06 7.02
N VAL A 258 13.20 11.11 7.71
CA VAL A 258 12.41 11.91 8.65
C VAL A 258 12.60 13.38 8.26
N ASP A 259 11.51 14.08 7.94
CA ASP A 259 11.49 15.48 7.49
C ASP A 259 12.49 15.76 6.35
N GLY A 260 12.57 14.81 5.41
CA GLY A 260 13.44 14.86 4.24
C GLY A 260 14.91 14.55 4.52
N GLU A 261 15.31 14.34 5.78
CA GLU A 261 16.65 13.90 6.16
C GLU A 261 16.72 12.37 6.19
N THR A 262 17.73 11.79 5.53
CA THR A 262 17.97 10.35 5.55
C THR A 262 18.57 9.94 6.90
N ILE A 263 17.81 9.19 7.70
CA ILE A 263 18.25 8.69 9.01
C ILE A 263 18.85 7.28 8.91
N TYR A 264 18.49 6.52 7.88
CA TYR A 264 19.00 5.17 7.64
C TYR A 264 19.15 4.91 6.16
N ASP A 265 20.23 4.22 5.82
CA ASP A 265 20.57 3.79 4.48
C ASP A 265 21.34 2.47 4.59
N SER A 266 20.76 1.41 4.04
CA SER A 266 21.32 0.06 4.10
C SER A 266 22.65 -0.08 3.37
N GLU A 267 22.98 0.81 2.43
CA GLU A 267 24.30 0.81 1.77
C GLU A 267 25.44 1.18 2.73
N PHE A 268 25.14 1.71 3.92
CA PHE A 268 26.16 2.01 4.93
C PHE A 268 26.12 1.04 6.12
N ASP A 269 25.32 -0.02 6.02
CA ASP A 269 25.11 -1.02 7.06
C ASP A 269 26.20 -2.11 7.07
N TYR A 270 27.34 -1.85 6.41
CA TYR A 270 28.47 -2.78 6.29
C TYR A 270 29.38 -2.85 7.52
N ARG A 271 29.13 -2.08 8.60
CA ARG A 271 30.14 -1.84 9.65
C ARG A 271 29.61 -1.70 11.08
N ARG A 272 28.76 -2.61 11.57
CA ARG A 272 28.58 -2.75 13.03
C ARG A 272 29.03 -4.11 13.52
N GLU A 273 29.90 -4.06 14.53
CA GLU A 273 30.65 -5.14 15.15
C GLU A 273 29.75 -6.22 15.76
N GLY A 274 30.14 -7.50 15.58
CA GLY A 274 29.77 -8.58 16.50
C GLY A 274 29.17 -9.83 15.86
N ASP A 275 28.59 -9.77 14.67
CA ASP A 275 27.97 -10.95 14.05
C ASP A 275 29.00 -11.78 13.27
N GLU A 276 29.02 -13.09 13.55
CA GLU A 276 29.88 -14.10 12.91
C GLU A 276 29.55 -14.32 11.42
N ASP A 277 28.42 -13.78 10.93
CA ASP A 277 28.02 -13.76 9.51
C ASP A 277 28.70 -12.62 8.73
N LYS A 278 30.03 -12.67 8.65
CA LYS A 278 30.87 -11.58 8.13
C LYS A 278 30.85 -11.33 6.62
N ASN A 279 30.08 -12.08 5.81
CA ASN A 279 30.23 -12.02 4.34
C ASN A 279 28.95 -11.75 3.54
N GLU A 280 27.77 -11.74 4.14
CA GLU A 280 26.52 -11.51 3.38
C GLU A 280 26.15 -10.02 3.40
N LEU A 281 26.14 -9.38 2.23
CA LEU A 281 25.73 -7.97 2.12
C LEU A 281 24.25 -7.83 2.52
N PHE A 282 23.84 -6.65 2.99
CA PHE A 282 22.47 -6.41 3.43
C PHE A 282 21.42 -6.74 2.35
N ASP A 283 21.70 -6.36 1.10
CA ASP A 283 20.84 -6.61 -0.05
C ASP A 283 20.72 -8.11 -0.34
N GLU A 284 21.77 -8.91 -0.12
CA GLU A 284 21.70 -10.37 -0.21
C GLU A 284 20.78 -10.95 0.87
N LYS A 285 20.88 -10.48 2.12
CA LYS A 285 19.98 -10.89 3.21
C LYS A 285 18.52 -10.59 2.87
N LEU A 286 18.23 -9.38 2.37
CA LEU A 286 16.88 -9.00 1.96
C LEU A 286 16.39 -9.85 0.79
N ARG A 287 17.22 -10.03 -0.26
CA ARG A 287 16.86 -10.87 -1.42
C ARG A 287 16.58 -12.31 -1.02
N ARG A 288 17.35 -12.88 -0.09
CA ARG A 288 17.10 -14.23 0.43
C ARG A 288 15.73 -14.31 1.11
N LEU A 289 15.39 -13.34 1.96
CA LEU A 289 14.07 -13.27 2.61
C LEU A 289 12.94 -13.18 1.57
N MET A 290 13.11 -12.31 0.57
CA MET A 290 12.13 -12.05 -0.49
C MET A 290 12.01 -13.17 -1.53
N ARG A 291 12.96 -14.12 -1.60
CA ARG A 291 12.85 -15.34 -2.43
C ARG A 291 11.90 -16.36 -1.82
N SER A 292 11.85 -16.42 -0.49
CA SER A 292 11.03 -17.39 0.24
C SER A 292 9.69 -16.84 0.66
N HIS A 293 9.52 -15.51 0.68
CA HIS A 293 8.31 -14.86 1.18
C HIS A 293 8.00 -13.61 0.35
N SER A 294 6.73 -13.22 0.35
CA SER A 294 6.26 -11.98 -0.26
C SER A 294 5.75 -11.02 0.81
N ILE A 295 5.69 -9.72 0.52
CA ILE A 295 5.10 -8.73 1.42
C ILE A 295 3.60 -9.03 1.54
N SER A 296 3.15 -9.27 2.77
CA SER A 296 1.75 -9.53 3.07
C SER A 296 0.96 -8.23 3.15
N HIS A 297 1.48 -7.24 3.88
CA HIS A 297 0.85 -5.93 4.05
C HIS A 297 1.85 -4.87 4.54
N MET A 298 1.44 -3.62 4.41
CA MET A 298 2.07 -2.48 5.06
C MET A 298 1.33 -2.19 6.37
N TYR A 299 2.05 -1.97 7.45
CA TYR A 299 1.48 -1.58 8.74
C TYR A 299 1.67 -0.07 8.95
N ILE A 300 0.66 0.59 9.50
CA ILE A 300 0.59 2.04 9.67
C ILE A 300 0.02 2.37 11.05
N GLY A 301 0.68 3.24 11.80
CA GLY A 301 0.26 3.67 13.14
C GLY A 301 0.50 2.65 14.26
N GLY A 302 0.85 1.41 13.90
CA GLY A 302 1.10 0.31 14.82
C GLY A 302 1.16 -1.02 14.09
N ASP A 303 1.71 -2.05 14.75
CA ASP A 303 1.56 -3.45 14.31
C ASP A 303 0.38 -4.05 15.07
N SER A 304 -0.75 -4.22 14.37
CA SER A 304 -2.01 -4.63 14.97
C SER A 304 -1.96 -6.04 15.58
N GLU A 305 -0.95 -6.84 15.20
CA GLU A 305 -0.71 -8.18 15.74
C GLU A 305 0.19 -8.17 16.99
N ARG A 306 0.78 -7.03 17.35
CA ARG A 306 1.58 -6.87 18.58
C ARG A 306 0.76 -6.13 19.63
N ALA A 307 0.64 -6.75 20.80
CA ALA A 307 0.18 -6.09 22.01
C ALA A 307 1.30 -5.16 22.53
N SER A 308 1.48 -4.01 21.89
CA SER A 308 2.30 -2.92 22.43
C SER A 308 1.40 -2.00 23.24
N ASP A 309 1.59 -2.00 24.56
CA ASP A 309 0.60 -1.48 25.50
C ASP A 309 0.38 0.04 25.51
N ASN A 310 1.07 0.82 24.66
CA ASN A 310 1.06 2.29 24.72
C ASN A 310 1.18 2.93 23.31
N ILE A 311 0.52 2.37 22.29
CA ILE A 311 0.38 3.07 21.00
C ILE A 311 -0.56 4.26 21.22
N HIS A 312 -0.10 5.47 20.91
CA HIS A 312 -0.94 6.65 20.83
C HIS A 312 -0.35 7.60 19.79
N VAL A 313 -0.76 7.43 18.54
CA VAL A 313 -0.21 8.16 17.40
C VAL A 313 -1.30 8.59 16.44
N THR A 314 -1.14 9.74 15.82
CA THR A 314 -1.95 10.15 14.66
C THR A 314 -1.15 9.94 13.41
N VAL A 315 -1.76 9.33 12.40
CA VAL A 315 -1.18 9.18 11.07
C VAL A 315 -2.16 9.75 10.04
N SER A 316 -1.64 10.56 9.14
CA SER A 316 -2.41 11.17 8.05
C SER A 316 -1.60 11.18 6.75
N ASN A 317 -2.32 11.32 5.64
CA ASN A 317 -1.76 11.47 4.31
C ASN A 317 -0.73 10.38 3.96
N VAL A 318 -1.18 9.13 3.92
CA VAL A 318 -0.32 8.01 3.57
C VAL A 318 -0.31 7.82 2.06
N LEU A 319 0.84 8.00 1.41
CA LEU A 319 1.00 7.84 -0.03
C LEU A 319 1.85 6.61 -0.35
N LEU A 320 1.38 5.79 -1.28
CA LEU A 320 2.12 4.63 -1.76
C LEU A 320 2.51 4.79 -3.23
N TYR A 321 3.80 4.64 -3.50
CA TYR A 321 4.37 4.72 -4.85
C TYR A 321 4.94 3.38 -5.29
N SER A 322 4.68 3.01 -6.55
CA SER A 322 5.27 1.84 -7.24
C SER A 322 6.68 2.08 -7.78
N ARG A 323 7.35 3.10 -7.25
CA ARG A 323 8.70 3.46 -7.64
C ARG A 323 9.51 3.92 -6.43
N SER A 324 10.82 3.80 -6.57
CA SER A 324 11.79 4.47 -5.71
C SER A 324 12.02 5.89 -6.23
N PHE A 325 11.89 6.88 -5.35
CA PHE A 325 12.35 8.24 -5.64
C PHE A 325 13.88 8.32 -5.49
N SER A 326 14.54 9.17 -6.29
CA SER A 326 15.91 9.60 -5.98
C SER A 326 15.91 10.41 -4.68
N ASN A 327 16.98 10.33 -3.88
CA ASN A 327 17.08 10.98 -2.57
C ASN A 327 16.71 12.48 -2.65
N ALA A 328 17.28 13.22 -3.61
CA ALA A 328 17.00 14.66 -3.78
C ALA A 328 15.50 14.97 -3.97
N LYS A 329 14.79 14.18 -4.79
CA LYS A 329 13.36 14.36 -5.04
C LYS A 329 12.51 14.02 -3.83
N LEU A 330 12.84 12.93 -3.12
CA LEU A 330 12.10 12.55 -1.91
C LEU A 330 12.32 13.54 -0.78
N THR A 331 13.56 14.02 -0.61
CA THR A 331 13.88 15.10 0.34
C THR A 331 13.09 16.36 0.01
N ALA A 332 13.00 16.77 -1.26
CA ALA A 332 12.23 17.93 -1.66
C ALA A 332 10.72 17.76 -1.40
N LEU A 333 10.17 16.57 -1.70
CA LEU A 333 8.78 16.22 -1.38
C LEU A 333 8.46 16.37 0.11
N MET A 334 9.41 16.04 0.99
CA MET A 334 9.20 16.01 2.45
C MET A 334 9.55 17.32 3.17
N LYS A 335 10.38 18.19 2.59
CA LYS A 335 10.82 19.45 3.22
C LYS A 335 9.85 20.61 3.07
N ASN A 336 8.96 20.54 2.08
CA ASN A 336 8.02 21.62 1.84
C ASN A 336 6.88 21.52 2.83
N ASN A 337 6.73 22.57 3.66
CA ASN A 337 5.63 22.77 4.61
C ASN A 337 4.30 23.03 3.89
N ALA A 338 3.97 22.26 2.86
CA ALA A 338 2.76 22.43 2.06
C ALA A 338 1.55 21.71 2.69
N PHE A 339 1.45 21.73 4.02
CA PHE A 339 0.28 21.19 4.73
C PHE A 339 -0.41 22.31 5.50
N GLY A 340 -1.02 23.21 4.73
CA GLY A 340 -2.24 23.85 5.17
C GLY A 340 -3.29 22.77 5.39
N THR A 341 -4.10 22.95 6.42
CA THR A 341 -5.26 22.13 6.77
C THR A 341 -6.04 21.71 5.51
N PRO A 342 -6.33 20.42 5.26
CA PRO A 342 -7.24 20.04 4.20
C PRO A 342 -8.62 20.61 4.51
N GLU A 343 -9.10 21.48 3.63
CA GLU A 343 -10.42 22.10 3.76
C GLU A 343 -11.53 21.05 3.65
N ALA A 344 -12.61 21.33 4.38
CA ALA A 344 -13.87 20.61 4.55
C ALA A 344 -14.21 19.51 3.52
N LYS A 345 -14.50 18.31 4.05
CA LYS A 345 -15.32 17.22 3.47
C LYS A 345 -15.55 17.37 1.95
N LEU A 346 -14.63 16.84 1.15
CA LEU A 346 -14.97 16.46 -0.21
C LEU A 346 -16.17 15.49 -0.14
N PRO A 347 -17.23 15.70 -0.95
CA PRO A 347 -18.39 14.84 -0.91
C PRO A 347 -17.94 13.41 -1.24
N ALA A 348 -18.19 12.49 -0.30
CA ALA A 348 -17.95 11.08 -0.53
C ALA A 348 -18.71 10.65 -1.78
N THR A 349 -17.98 10.30 -2.84
CA THR A 349 -18.58 9.64 -3.99
C THR A 349 -19.06 8.28 -3.50
N LYS A 350 -20.38 8.11 -3.33
CA LYS A 350 -20.98 6.80 -3.08
C LYS A 350 -20.74 5.92 -4.31
N VAL A 351 -19.59 5.26 -4.34
CA VAL A 351 -19.33 4.12 -5.21
C VAL A 351 -19.48 2.88 -4.33
N ALA A 352 -20.16 1.86 -4.87
CA ALA A 352 -20.52 0.66 -4.12
C ALA A 352 -19.32 0.02 -3.42
N ALA A 353 -19.54 -0.50 -2.22
CA ALA A 353 -18.52 -1.16 -1.43
C ALA A 353 -17.92 -2.36 -2.18
N GLN A 354 -16.59 -2.50 -2.11
CA GLN A 354 -15.91 -3.72 -2.55
C GLN A 354 -16.44 -4.91 -1.75
N PRO A 355 -16.81 -6.03 -2.38
CA PRO A 355 -17.16 -7.25 -1.67
C PRO A 355 -15.91 -7.81 -0.98
N THR A 356 -15.99 -7.98 0.33
CA THR A 356 -15.00 -8.72 1.12
C THR A 356 -15.11 -10.19 0.78
N ILE A 357 -14.24 -10.71 -0.09
CA ILE A 357 -14.12 -12.16 -0.28
C ILE A 357 -13.35 -12.71 0.92
N VAL A 358 -14.09 -13.14 1.94
CA VAL A 358 -13.57 -13.97 3.03
C VAL A 358 -13.44 -15.38 2.48
N SER A 359 -12.23 -15.79 2.11
CA SER A 359 -11.92 -17.19 1.87
C SER A 359 -11.95 -17.92 3.23
N GLN A 360 -13.05 -18.59 3.55
CA GLN A 360 -13.06 -19.59 4.62
C GLN A 360 -12.16 -20.77 4.19
N PRO A 361 -11.28 -21.28 5.06
CA PRO A 361 -10.58 -22.54 4.79
C PRO A 361 -11.61 -23.66 4.79
N SER A 362 -11.73 -24.37 3.67
CA SER A 362 -12.53 -25.59 3.60
C SER A 362 -11.74 -26.71 4.27
N ASP A 363 -12.05 -27.02 5.52
CA ASP A 363 -11.62 -28.26 6.18
C ASP A 363 -12.29 -29.46 5.51
N LYS A 364 -11.59 -30.07 4.54
CA LYS A 364 -11.83 -31.45 4.11
C LYS A 364 -10.50 -32.21 4.13
N PRO A 365 -10.35 -33.27 4.93
CA PRO A 365 -9.13 -34.08 4.94
C PRO A 365 -8.96 -34.80 3.59
N ALA A 366 -7.75 -34.76 3.07
CA ALA A 366 -7.34 -35.51 1.89
C ALA A 366 -7.01 -36.97 2.25
N ASN A 367 -7.57 -37.89 1.45
CA ASN A 367 -7.09 -39.24 1.13
C ASN A 367 -6.72 -40.20 2.29
N GLU A 368 -7.68 -41.04 2.63
CA GLU A 368 -7.46 -42.38 3.17
C GLU A 368 -7.14 -43.34 2.00
N PRO A 369 -6.06 -44.15 2.04
CA PRO A 369 -5.74 -45.06 0.94
C PRO A 369 -6.65 -46.30 0.96
N ALA A 370 -7.26 -46.61 -0.18
CA ALA A 370 -8.10 -47.79 -0.37
C ALA A 370 -7.31 -49.11 -0.15
N PRO A 371 -7.89 -50.11 0.54
CA PRO A 371 -7.23 -51.39 0.75
C PRO A 371 -7.18 -52.26 -0.51
N ARG A 372 -6.01 -52.87 -0.76
CA ARG A 372 -5.84 -53.94 -1.76
C ARG A 372 -6.63 -55.17 -1.32
N HIS A 373 -7.54 -55.63 -2.16
CA HIS A 373 -8.03 -57.01 -2.12
C HIS A 373 -7.16 -57.86 -3.04
N GLU A 374 -6.22 -58.61 -2.46
CA GLU A 374 -5.74 -59.87 -3.03
C GLU A 374 -6.70 -60.97 -2.60
N VAL A 375 -7.31 -61.66 -3.57
CA VAL A 375 -7.92 -62.97 -3.36
C VAL A 375 -7.21 -63.94 -4.30
N GLN A 376 -6.45 -64.85 -3.70
CA GLN A 376 -5.78 -65.97 -4.33
C GLN A 376 -6.79 -67.03 -4.79
N GLN A 377 -6.46 -67.70 -5.88
CA GLN A 377 -7.05 -68.96 -6.31
C GLN A 377 -6.61 -70.08 -5.35
N GLU A 378 -7.56 -70.64 -4.60
CA GLU A 378 -8.04 -72.05 -4.65
C GLU A 378 -8.89 -72.36 -3.42
#